data_AF-A0A661HG07-F1
#
_entry.id   AF-A0A661HG07-F1
#
_cell.length_a   1.000
_cell.length_b   1.000
_cell.length_c   1.000
_cell.angle_alpha   90.00
_cell.angle_beta   90.00
_cell.angle_gamma   90.00
#
_symmetry.space_group_name_H-M   'P 1'
#
loop_
_entity.id
_entity.type
_entity.pdbx_description
1 polymer ?
#
loop_
_entity_poly.entity_id
_entity_poly.type
_entity_poly.pdbx_seq_one_letter_code
_entity_poly.pdbx_strand_id
1 'polypeptide(L)'
;SYGSANYRSVSGITLVTPYAGLFLTLYLTTLALYPPFPNSLLFFNAILSTDTHSLWYLSVAVIFFGNFFMAMRVMAKTVFGKPNPNVHYIDLAPKERLLHLAIFTLLLVLSVVGFKELIS
;
A
#
# COMPACT_ATOMS: atom_id res chain seq x y z
N SER A 1 16.12 13.17 7.79
CA SER A 1 16.42 13.20 6.34
C SER A 1 16.72 11.77 5.91
N TYR A 2 15.75 11.05 5.35
CA TYR A 2 15.94 9.65 4.92
C TYR A 2 16.75 9.64 3.63
N GLY A 3 18.05 9.36 3.73
CA GLY A 3 19.01 9.37 2.62
C GLY A 3 18.96 8.11 1.76
N SER A 4 17.85 7.85 1.06
CA SER A 4 17.84 6.84 0.00
C SER A 4 17.07 7.33 -1.22
N ALA A 5 17.80 7.92 -2.16
CA ALA A 5 17.31 8.28 -3.47
C ALA A 5 17.31 7.09 -4.46
N ASN A 6 17.64 5.87 -4.01
CA ASN A 6 17.81 4.71 -4.89
C ASN A 6 17.07 3.49 -4.34
N TYR A 7 15.82 3.31 -4.77
CA TYR A 7 14.99 2.15 -4.41
C TYR A 7 15.58 0.81 -4.88
N ARG A 8 16.56 0.82 -5.79
CA ARG A 8 17.24 -0.40 -6.26
C ARG A 8 18.19 -1.00 -5.24
N SER A 9 18.77 -0.18 -4.35
CA SER A 9 19.71 -0.65 -3.33
C SER A 9 19.03 -1.04 -2.02
N VAL A 10 17.75 -0.66 -1.82
CA VAL A 10 16.99 -1.00 -0.63
C VAL A 10 16.25 -2.32 -0.86
N SER A 11 16.66 -3.38 -0.17
CA SER A 11 16.01 -4.70 -0.20
C SER A 11 15.91 -5.32 1.19
N GLY A 12 15.04 -6.31 1.38
CA GLY A 12 14.98 -7.10 2.62
C GLY A 12 14.72 -6.31 3.90
N ILE A 13 14.02 -5.16 3.81
CA ILE A 13 13.77 -4.26 4.95
C ILE A 13 13.18 -5.03 6.15
N THR A 14 12.22 -5.93 5.90
CA THR A 14 11.50 -6.64 6.98
C THR A 14 12.42 -7.47 7.89
N LEU A 15 13.57 -7.93 7.40
CA LEU A 15 14.52 -8.72 8.19
C LEU A 15 15.39 -7.86 9.11
N VAL A 16 15.65 -6.60 8.76
CA VAL A 16 16.54 -5.71 9.53
C VAL A 16 15.76 -4.72 10.37
N THR A 17 14.64 -4.22 9.84
CA THR A 17 13.79 -3.20 10.46
C THR A 17 12.32 -3.64 10.34
N PRO A 18 11.86 -4.54 11.23
CA PRO A 18 10.57 -5.22 11.10
C PRO A 18 9.38 -4.26 11.16
N TYR A 19 9.43 -3.18 11.96
CA TYR A 19 8.31 -2.25 12.04
C TYR A 19 8.20 -1.40 10.79
N ALA A 20 9.33 -0.86 10.29
CA ALA A 20 9.37 -0.18 9.00
C ALA A 20 8.90 -1.09 7.86
N GLY A 21 9.34 -2.36 7.85
CA GLY A 21 8.89 -3.36 6.88
C GLY A 21 7.38 -3.57 6.92
N LEU A 22 6.80 -3.76 8.10
CA LEU A 22 5.36 -3.96 8.29
C LEU A 22 4.54 -2.78 7.75
N PHE A 23 4.87 -1.54 8.14
CA PHE A 23 4.10 -0.38 7.67
C PHE A 23 4.28 -0.14 6.18
N LEU A 24 5.48 -0.39 5.64
CA LEU A 24 5.71 -0.30 4.19
C LEU A 24 4.91 -1.35 3.43
N THR A 25 4.78 -2.58 3.95
CA THR A 25 3.87 -3.59 3.40
C THR A 25 2.44 -3.07 3.39
N LEU A 26 1.92 -2.59 4.52
CA LEU A 26 0.54 -2.11 4.63
C LEU A 26 0.25 -0.97 3.64
N TYR A 27 1.17 -0.03 3.49
CA TYR A 27 1.03 1.09 2.57
C TYR A 27 1.11 0.66 1.10
N LEU A 28 2.02 -0.25 0.75
CA LEU A 28 2.09 -0.79 -0.60
C LEU A 28 0.85 -1.64 -0.92
N THR A 29 0.31 -2.40 0.02
CA THR A 29 -0.95 -3.13 -0.16
C THR A 29 -2.13 -2.19 -0.34
N THR A 30 -2.16 -1.07 0.40
CA THR A 30 -3.15 0.00 0.20
C THR A 30 -3.01 0.58 -1.20
N LEU A 31 -1.81 0.99 -1.62
CA LEU A 31 -1.54 1.52 -2.97
C LEU A 31 -1.85 0.52 -4.09
N ALA A 32 -1.73 -0.78 -3.83
CA ALA A 32 -2.09 -1.84 -4.76
C ALA A 32 -3.61 -1.94 -5.01
N LEU A 33 -4.42 -1.09 -4.37
CA LEU A 33 -5.88 -1.13 -4.40
C LEU A 33 -6.41 -2.49 -3.94
N TYR A 34 -5.75 -3.14 -2.99
CA TYR A 34 -6.15 -4.46 -2.52
C TYR A 34 -7.28 -4.36 -1.47
N PRO A 35 -8.41 -5.08 -1.63
CA PRO A 35 -9.42 -5.20 -0.57
C PRO A 35 -8.80 -5.84 0.69
N PRO A 36 -9.05 -5.35 1.92
CA PRO A 36 -10.19 -4.54 2.36
C PRO A 36 -9.90 -3.04 2.48
N PHE A 37 -8.83 -2.48 1.91
CA PHE A 37 -8.48 -1.07 2.18
C PHE A 37 -9.53 -0.08 1.64
N PRO A 38 -9.75 1.06 2.33
CA PRO A 38 -10.84 1.99 1.99
C PRO A 38 -10.72 2.53 0.57
N ASN A 39 -9.50 2.78 0.12
CA ASN A 39 -9.26 3.29 -1.23
C ASN A 39 -9.69 2.28 -2.30
N SER A 40 -9.50 0.96 -2.11
CA SER A 40 -10.01 -0.01 -3.08
C SER A 40 -11.53 -0.06 -3.07
N LEU A 41 -12.14 -0.09 -1.87
CA LEU A 41 -13.59 -0.22 -1.71
C LEU A 41 -14.34 1.00 -2.28
N LEU A 42 -13.88 2.21 -1.95
CA LEU A 42 -14.44 3.45 -2.45
C LEU A 42 -14.16 3.66 -3.94
N PHE A 43 -12.95 3.30 -4.40
CA PHE A 43 -12.61 3.34 -5.82
C PHE A 43 -13.56 2.45 -6.61
N PHE A 44 -13.74 1.20 -6.21
CA PHE A 44 -14.64 0.28 -6.91
C PHE A 44 -16.09 0.77 -6.88
N ASN A 45 -16.60 1.22 -5.74
CA ASN A 45 -17.99 1.69 -5.67
C ASN A 45 -18.23 2.90 -6.59
N ALA A 46 -17.46 3.99 -6.39
CA ALA A 46 -17.70 5.24 -7.09
C ALA A 46 -17.42 5.16 -8.59
N ILE A 47 -16.37 4.45 -8.99
CA ILE A 47 -15.95 4.41 -10.39
C ILE A 47 -16.78 3.42 -11.20
N LEU A 48 -17.13 2.25 -10.64
CA LEU A 48 -17.97 1.30 -11.37
C LEU A 48 -19.40 1.82 -11.54
N SER A 49 -19.90 2.66 -10.63
CA SER A 49 -21.24 3.25 -10.73
C SER A 49 -21.33 4.48 -11.64
N THR A 50 -20.20 5.03 -12.11
CA THR A 50 -20.17 6.28 -12.89
C THR A 50 -20.64 6.09 -14.33
N ASP A 51 -20.29 4.97 -14.96
CA ASP A 51 -20.63 4.70 -16.36
C ASP A 51 -20.71 3.19 -16.61
N THR A 52 -21.63 2.77 -17.46
CA THR A 52 -21.85 1.37 -17.83
C THR A 52 -21.17 0.97 -19.15
N HIS A 53 -20.52 1.91 -19.85
CA HIS A 53 -19.88 1.63 -21.13
C HIS A 53 -18.67 0.69 -20.98
N SER A 54 -18.55 -0.32 -21.85
CA SER A 54 -17.45 -1.30 -21.80
C SER A 54 -16.03 -0.72 -21.88
N LEU A 55 -15.85 0.44 -22.54
CA LEU A 55 -14.56 1.11 -22.64
C LEU A 55 -14.15 1.72 -21.29
N TRP A 56 -15.11 2.22 -20.52
CA TRP A 56 -14.86 2.73 -19.18
C TRP A 56 -14.30 1.61 -18.29
N TYR A 57 -14.96 0.45 -18.25
CA TYR A 57 -14.48 -0.70 -17.47
C TYR A 57 -13.07 -1.14 -17.85
N LEU A 58 -12.70 -1.06 -19.15
CA LEU A 58 -11.33 -1.33 -19.59
C LEU A 58 -10.33 -0.33 -19.00
N SER A 59 -10.65 0.97 -18.99
CA SER A 59 -9.81 2.00 -18.37
C SER A 59 -9.66 1.77 -16.86
N VAL A 60 -10.75 1.45 -16.16
CA VAL A 60 -10.73 1.11 -14.73
C VAL A 60 -9.83 -0.09 -14.48
N ALA A 61 -9.93 -1.14 -15.29
CA ALA A 61 -9.12 -2.33 -15.16
C ALA A 61 -7.62 -2.02 -15.34
N VAL A 62 -7.25 -1.22 -16.34
CA VAL A 62 -5.85 -0.82 -16.55
C VAL A 62 -5.31 -0.02 -15.37
N ILE A 63 -6.08 0.92 -14.83
CA ILE A 63 -5.68 1.70 -13.64
C ILE A 63 -5.52 0.78 -12.43
N PHE A 64 -6.48 -0.11 -12.20
CA PHE A 64 -6.44 -1.05 -11.08
C PHE A 64 -5.21 -1.96 -11.15
N PHE A 65 -5.05 -2.70 -12.25
CA PHE A 65 -3.95 -3.64 -12.41
C PHE A 65 -2.60 -2.93 -12.54
N GLY A 66 -2.54 -1.74 -13.13
CA GLY A 66 -1.32 -0.92 -13.17
C GLY A 66 -0.82 -0.58 -11.77
N ASN A 67 -1.71 -0.10 -10.89
CA ASN A 67 -1.38 0.17 -9.49
C ASN A 67 -0.98 -1.12 -8.75
N PHE A 68 -1.76 -2.19 -8.91
CA PHE A 68 -1.49 -3.48 -8.29
C PHE A 68 -0.11 -4.02 -8.65
N PHE A 69 0.20 -4.16 -9.95
CA PHE A 69 1.47 -4.72 -10.40
C PHE A 69 2.65 -3.84 -10.00
N MET A 70 2.51 -2.52 -10.05
CA MET A 70 3.58 -1.61 -9.64
C MET A 70 3.87 -1.73 -8.14
N ALA A 71 2.85 -1.68 -7.29
CA ALA A 71 3.00 -1.80 -5.84
C ALA A 71 3.56 -3.17 -5.42
N MET A 72 3.06 -4.26 -5.99
CA MET A 72 3.55 -5.61 -5.72
C MET A 72 5.00 -5.79 -6.18
N ARG A 73 5.39 -5.22 -7.33
CA ARG A 73 6.77 -5.25 -7.81
C ARG A 73 7.71 -4.50 -6.88
N VAL A 74 7.30 -3.32 -6.38
CA VAL A 74 8.08 -2.57 -5.41
C VAL A 74 8.24 -3.38 -4.12
N MET A 75 7.14 -3.89 -3.58
CA MET A 75 7.13 -4.70 -2.35
C MET A 75 8.07 -5.91 -2.43
N ALA A 76 7.99 -6.67 -3.53
CA ALA A 76 8.84 -7.84 -3.74
C ALA A 76 10.34 -7.51 -3.80
N LYS A 77 10.70 -6.31 -4.28
CA LYS A 77 12.10 -5.90 -4.42
C LYS A 77 12.65 -5.19 -3.18
N THR A 78 11.81 -4.48 -2.44
CA THR A 78 12.26 -3.60 -1.34
C THR A 78 11.98 -4.18 0.04
N VAL A 79 10.79 -4.71 0.26
CA VAL A 79 10.33 -5.17 1.58
C VAL A 79 10.89 -6.56 1.89
N PHE A 80 10.76 -7.48 0.93
CA PHE A 80 11.15 -8.89 1.10
C PHE A 80 12.53 -9.19 0.51
N GLY A 81 13.05 -10.39 0.81
CA GLY A 81 14.33 -10.88 0.31
C GLY A 81 15.51 -10.60 1.26
N LYS A 82 16.74 -10.82 0.76
CA LYS A 82 17.97 -10.62 1.53
C LYS A 82 18.29 -9.12 1.65
N PRO A 83 18.67 -8.61 2.84
CA PRO A 83 19.05 -7.21 3.00
C PRO A 83 20.34 -6.88 2.27
N ASN A 84 20.45 -5.64 1.78
CA ASN A 84 21.69 -5.16 1.18
C ASN A 84 22.68 -4.77 2.29
N PRO A 85 23.86 -5.42 2.39
CA PRO A 85 24.82 -5.11 3.45
C PRO A 85 25.41 -3.70 3.34
N ASN A 86 25.31 -3.04 2.18
CA ASN A 86 25.81 -1.69 1.95
C ASN A 86 24.83 -0.58 2.39
N VAL A 87 23.65 -0.95 2.90
CA VAL A 87 22.64 0.01 3.35
C VAL A 87 22.50 -0.07 4.87
N HIS A 88 22.59 1.08 5.53
CA HIS A 88 22.31 1.19 6.96
C HIS A 88 20.82 1.45 7.16
N TYR A 89 20.11 0.43 7.63
CA TYR A 89 18.68 0.51 7.90
C TYR A 89 18.43 1.00 9.32
N ILE A 90 17.50 1.95 9.48
CA ILE A 90 17.06 2.46 10.78
C ILE A 90 15.59 2.14 10.90
N ASP A 91 15.22 1.46 11.98
CA ASP A 91 13.80 1.15 12.24
C ASP A 91 13.08 2.37 12.81
N LEU A 92 11.75 2.35 12.73
CA LEU A 92 10.90 3.43 13.20
C LEU A 92 11.08 3.64 14.71
N ALA A 93 11.19 4.90 15.11
CA ALA A 93 11.20 5.28 16.52
C ALA A 93 9.80 5.03 17.14
N PRO A 94 9.70 4.79 18.46
CA PRO A 94 8.41 4.51 19.11
C PRO A 94 7.33 5.58 18.85
N LYS A 95 7.72 6.86 18.78
CA LYS A 95 6.80 7.97 18.46
C LYS A 95 6.28 7.90 17.03
N GLU A 96 7.12 7.52 16.07
CA GLU A 96 6.73 7.35 14.66
C GLU A 96 5.80 6.15 14.52
N ARG A 97 6.07 5.05 15.23
CA ARG A 97 5.19 3.86 15.24
C ARG A 97 3.77 4.19 15.67
N LEU A 98 3.60 5.02 16.71
CA LEU A 98 2.28 5.46 17.16
C LEU A 98 1.53 6.23 16.07
N LEU A 99 2.23 7.09 15.33
CA LEU A 99 1.66 7.81 14.20
C LEU A 99 1.22 6.85 13.09
N HIS A 100 2.05 5.88 12.72
CA HIS A 100 1.71 4.89 11.70
C HIS A 100 0.56 3.97 12.13
N LEU A 101 0.49 3.59 13.41
CA LEU A 101 -0.65 2.88 13.99
C LEU A 101 -1.92 3.71 13.89
N ALA A 102 -1.87 5.00 14.23
CA ALA A 102 -3.03 5.88 14.13
C ALA A 102 -3.54 5.99 12.68
N ILE A 103 -2.63 6.12 11.70
CA ILE A 103 -2.97 6.10 10.27
C ILE A 103 -3.63 4.77 9.90
N PHE A 104 -3.05 3.64 10.33
CA PHE A 104 -3.60 2.33 10.02
C PHE A 104 -4.99 2.13 10.64
N THR A 105 -5.19 2.52 11.90
CA THR A 105 -6.50 2.50 12.55
C THR A 105 -7.52 3.36 11.80
N LEU A 106 -7.13 4.56 11.35
CA LEU A 106 -7.99 5.41 10.54
C LEU A 106 -8.36 4.74 9.21
N LEU A 107 -7.40 4.10 8.53
CA LEU A 107 -7.66 3.34 7.30
C LEU A 107 -8.65 2.19 7.54
N LEU A 108 -8.55 1.49 8.66
CA LEU A 108 -9.50 0.44 9.02
C LEU A 108 -10.91 1.00 9.28
N VAL A 109 -11.03 2.13 9.97
CA VAL A 109 -12.34 2.78 10.19
C VAL A 109 -12.96 3.19 8.85
N LEU A 110 -12.18 3.82 7.97
CA LEU A 110 -12.65 4.18 6.64
C LEU A 110 -13.01 2.96 5.78
N SER A 111 -12.31 1.84 5.96
CA SER A 111 -12.61 0.57 5.28
C SER A 111 -14.00 0.07 5.66
N VAL A 112 -14.34 0.11 6.95
CA VAL A 112 -15.68 -0.26 7.43
C VAL A 112 -16.76 0.64 6.81
N VAL A 113 -16.50 1.94 6.72
CA VAL A 113 -17.42 2.89 6.05
C VAL A 113 -17.56 2.54 4.56
N GLY A 114 -16.46 2.36 3.84
CA GLY A 114 -16.49 2.00 2.42
C GLY A 114 -17.19 0.66 2.15
N PHE A 115 -17.04 -0.30 3.07
CA PHE A 115 -17.74 -1.58 2.99
C PHE A 115 -19.25 -1.44 3.22
N LYS A 116 -19.66 -0.58 4.16
CA LYS A 116 -21.08 -0.26 4.37
C LYS A 116 -21.71 0.35 3.12
N GLU A 117 -21.02 1.29 2.46
CA GLU A 117 -21.49 1.91 1.21
C GLU A 117 -21.61 0.90 0.05
N LEU A 118 -20.86 -0.20 0.06
CA LEU A 118 -20.96 -1.25 -0.97
C LEU A 118 -22.15 -2.19 -0.77
N ILE A 119 -22.67 -2.30 0.45
CA ILE A 119 -23.76 -3.23 0.81
C ILE A 119 -25.10 -2.51 0.92
N SER A 120 -25.09 -1.19 1.14
CA SER A 120 -26.29 -0.35 1.18
C SER A 120 -26.90 -0.14 -0.20
#